data_AF-A0A1S3R0K1-F1
#
_entry.id   AF-A0A1S3R0K1-F1
#
_cell.length_a   1.000
_cell.length_b   1.000
_cell.length_c   1.000
_cell.angle_alpha   90.00
_cell.angle_beta   90.00
_cell.angle_gamma   90.00
#
_symmetry.space_group_name_H-M   'P 1'
#
loop_
_entity.id
_entity.type
_entity.pdbx_description
1 polymer ?
#
loop_
_entity_poly.entity_id
_entity_poly.type
_entity_poly.pdbx_seq_one_letter_code
_entity_poly.pdbx_strand_id
1 'polypeptide(L)'
;MHMVRLTVVTLLAAACCTLTDGAISITCEGSDALLQCDGGKIQIKRANYGRRKHDVCSIGRPDNQLTDTNCLSQSTTSKMAE
;
A
#
# COMPACT_ATOMS: atom_id res chain seq x y z
N MET A 1 -27.53 -12.33 42.73
CA MET A 1 -28.63 -11.87 41.86
C MET A 1 -28.11 -11.79 40.43
N HIS A 2 -28.46 -12.78 39.62
CA HIS A 2 -28.15 -12.81 38.19
C HIS A 2 -29.18 -11.95 37.47
N MET A 3 -28.78 -10.77 36.99
CA MET A 3 -29.62 -9.98 36.08
C MET A 3 -29.24 -10.34 34.64
N VAL A 4 -29.85 -11.44 34.19
CA VAL A 4 -30.36 -11.72 32.84
C VAL A 4 -29.47 -11.35 31.63
N ARG A 5 -28.93 -12.40 30.99
CA ARG A 5 -28.66 -12.48 29.54
C ARG A 5 -29.87 -11.97 28.73
N LEU A 6 -29.69 -11.03 27.78
CA LEU A 6 -30.10 -11.15 26.36
C LEU A 6 -29.94 -9.82 25.58
N THR A 7 -29.21 -9.89 24.46
CA THR A 7 -29.60 -9.26 23.18
C THR A 7 -29.88 -7.75 23.16
N VAL A 8 -28.84 -6.93 23.23
CA VAL A 8 -28.79 -5.77 22.33
C VAL A 8 -27.67 -6.02 21.33
N VAL A 9 -28.13 -6.63 20.24
CA VAL A 9 -27.57 -6.68 18.90
C VAL A 9 -26.63 -5.51 18.60
N THR A 10 -25.32 -5.68 18.82
CA THR A 10 -24.32 -4.86 18.12
C THR A 10 -24.18 -5.45 16.72
N LEU A 11 -25.14 -5.08 15.86
CA LEU A 11 -25.10 -5.26 14.43
C LEU A 11 -23.98 -4.37 13.86
N LEU A 12 -23.16 -4.97 13.01
CA LEU A 12 -22.29 -4.36 11.99
C LEU A 12 -21.02 -3.66 12.48
N ALA A 13 -19.96 -4.46 12.65
CA ALA A 13 -18.70 -4.20 11.94
C ALA A 13 -17.87 -5.47 11.67
N ALA A 14 -18.47 -6.67 11.59
CA ALA A 14 -17.78 -7.86 11.09
C ALA A 14 -17.62 -7.85 9.55
N ALA A 15 -17.61 -6.66 8.94
CA ALA A 15 -17.34 -6.45 7.52
C ALA A 15 -16.00 -5.72 7.29
N CYS A 16 -15.26 -5.37 8.35
CA CYS A 16 -13.93 -4.77 8.16
C CYS A 16 -12.84 -5.80 7.83
N CYS A 17 -13.11 -7.10 7.98
CA CYS A 17 -12.13 -8.17 7.78
C CYS A 17 -12.27 -8.93 6.44
N THR A 18 -13.22 -8.55 5.58
CA THR A 18 -13.44 -9.22 4.27
C THR A 18 -12.87 -8.42 3.09
N LEU A 19 -12.37 -7.21 3.34
CA LEU A 19 -11.62 -6.44 2.36
C LEU A 19 -10.20 -7.03 2.32
N THR A 20 -9.88 -7.75 1.25
CA THR A 20 -8.49 -8.06 0.90
C THR A 20 -7.80 -6.76 0.50
N ASP A 21 -7.57 -5.88 1.48
CA ASP A 21 -6.99 -4.56 1.25
C ASP A 21 -5.53 -4.76 0.85
N GLY A 22 -5.26 -4.57 -0.43
CA GLY A 22 -3.89 -4.60 -0.93
C GLY A 22 -3.17 -3.38 -0.39
N ALA A 23 -2.19 -3.58 0.49
CA ALA A 23 -1.37 -2.48 0.97
C ALA A 23 -0.59 -1.82 -0.19
N ILE A 24 -0.60 -0.50 -0.23
CA ILE A 24 0.21 0.29 -1.16
C ILE A 24 1.39 0.86 -0.38
N SER A 25 2.60 0.66 -0.90
CA SER A 25 3.81 1.30 -0.38
C SER A 25 4.35 2.28 -1.41
N ILE A 26 4.67 3.49 -0.96
CA ILE A 26 5.33 4.54 -1.75
C ILE A 26 6.65 4.86 -1.06
N THR A 27 7.75 4.62 -1.77
CA THR A 27 9.10 4.86 -1.27
C THR A 27 9.83 5.78 -2.24
N CYS A 28 10.42 6.85 -1.71
CA CYS A 28 11.21 7.77 -2.53
C CYS A 28 12.60 7.17 -2.80
N GLU A 29 13.20 7.56 -3.93
CA GLU A 29 14.57 7.17 -4.26
C GLU A 29 15.54 7.52 -3.12
N GLY A 30 16.37 6.54 -2.73
CA GLY A 30 17.30 6.65 -1.60
C GLY A 30 16.73 6.20 -0.26
N SER A 31 15.51 5.66 -0.20
CA SER A 31 14.91 5.06 0.99
C SER A 31 14.54 3.58 0.75
N ASP A 32 14.29 2.84 1.84
CA ASP A 32 13.90 1.42 1.78
C ASP A 32 12.38 1.25 1.85
N ALA A 33 11.85 0.34 1.04
CA ALA A 33 10.45 -0.06 1.07
C ALA A 33 10.26 -1.19 2.10
N LEU A 34 9.42 -0.95 3.10
CA LEU A 34 9.01 -1.98 4.06
C LEU A 34 7.66 -2.56 3.67
N LEU A 35 7.65 -3.85 3.32
CA LEU A 35 6.43 -4.61 3.04
C LEU A 35 6.23 -5.63 4.15
N GLN A 36 5.07 -5.61 4.79
CA GLN A 36 4.75 -6.49 5.91
C GLN A 36 3.34 -7.06 5.77
N CYS A 37 3.18 -8.30 6.22
CA CYS A 37 1.90 -8.95 6.43
C CYS A 37 1.99 -9.71 7.75
N ASP A 38 1.03 -9.50 8.66
CA ASP A 38 1.03 -10.13 9.99
C ASP A 38 0.89 -11.67 9.92
N GLY A 39 0.43 -12.18 8.78
CA GLY A 39 0.43 -13.60 8.45
C GLY A 39 0.31 -13.81 6.93
N GLY A 40 0.74 -14.97 6.46
CA GLY A 40 0.72 -15.32 5.04
C GLY A 40 1.99 -14.91 4.28
N LYS A 41 1.89 -14.83 2.94
CA LYS A 41 2.97 -14.44 2.05
C LYS A 41 2.59 -13.16 1.31
N ILE A 42 3.57 -12.29 1.12
CA ILE A 42 3.40 -11.10 0.28
C ILE A 42 3.28 -11.55 -1.18
N GLN A 43 2.25 -11.07 -1.87
CA GLN A 43 2.09 -11.22 -3.31
C GLN A 43 2.12 -9.84 -3.96
N ILE A 44 3.15 -9.57 -4.76
CA ILE A 44 3.24 -8.31 -5.51
C ILE A 44 2.26 -8.35 -6.67
N LYS A 45 1.25 -7.47 -6.63
CA LYS A 45 0.29 -7.31 -7.75
C LYS A 45 0.88 -6.48 -8.89
N ARG A 46 1.50 -5.34 -8.56
CA ARG A 46 2.14 -4.40 -9.48
C ARG A 46 3.18 -3.58 -8.71
N ALA A 47 4.29 -3.24 -9.36
CA ALA A 47 5.29 -2.30 -8.86
C ALA A 47 5.86 -1.46 -10.01
N ASN A 48 6.28 -0.22 -9.72
CA ASN A 48 6.95 0.66 -10.65
C ASN A 48 8.04 1.47 -9.95
N TYR A 49 9.29 1.28 -10.34
CA TYR A 49 10.38 2.18 -10.00
C TYR A 49 10.46 3.26 -11.09
N GLY A 50 10.16 4.50 -10.72
CA GLY A 50 10.03 5.63 -11.64
C GLY A 50 9.06 6.68 -11.10
N ARG A 51 8.44 7.46 -11.98
CA ARG A 51 7.56 8.57 -11.63
C ARG A 51 6.32 8.61 -12.51
N ARG A 52 5.14 8.59 -11.87
CA ARG A 52 3.82 8.68 -12.54
C ARG A 52 3.00 9.90 -12.15
N LYS A 53 3.46 10.65 -11.15
CA LYS A 53 2.84 11.88 -10.65
C LYS A 53 3.94 12.85 -10.24
N HIS A 54 3.69 14.13 -10.47
CA HIS A 54 4.63 15.21 -10.18
C HIS A 54 4.79 15.44 -8.67
N ASP A 55 3.71 15.32 -7.91
CA ASP A 55 3.62 15.61 -6.47
C ASP A 55 4.24 14.55 -5.54
N VAL A 56 4.18 13.27 -5.90
CA VAL A 56 4.74 12.17 -5.09
C VAL A 56 6.26 12.29 -5.01
N CYS A 57 6.85 12.23 -3.80
CA CYS A 57 8.30 12.34 -3.61
C CYS A 57 8.93 13.59 -4.27
N SER A 58 8.29 14.74 -4.13
CA SER A 58 8.71 16.01 -4.74
C SER A 58 9.43 16.98 -3.78
N ILE A 59 9.30 16.75 -2.46
CA ILE A 59 9.83 17.66 -1.44
C ILE A 59 11.34 17.85 -1.60
N GLY A 60 11.77 19.12 -1.72
CA GLY A 60 13.18 19.50 -1.85
C GLY A 60 13.81 19.12 -3.20
N ARG A 61 13.02 18.73 -4.20
CA ARG A 61 13.52 18.39 -5.54
C ARG A 61 13.32 19.57 -6.51
N PRO A 62 14.33 19.90 -7.34
CA PRO A 62 14.17 20.82 -8.45
C PRO A 62 13.08 20.35 -9.42
N ASP A 63 12.29 21.28 -9.97
CA ASP A 63 11.14 20.96 -10.84
C ASP A 63 11.53 20.15 -12.09
N ASN A 64 12.72 20.40 -12.65
CA ASN A 64 13.24 19.64 -13.79
C ASN A 64 13.50 18.16 -13.49
N GLN A 65 13.58 17.73 -12.23
CA GLN A 65 13.65 16.32 -11.82
C GLN A 65 12.26 15.68 -11.68
N LEU A 66 11.18 16.45 -11.79
CA LEU A 66 9.80 16.03 -11.55
C LEU A 66 8.94 15.98 -12.84
N THR A 67 9.45 16.52 -13.95
CA THR A 67 8.72 16.69 -15.22
C THR A 67 8.34 15.38 -15.89
N ASP A 68 9.18 14.35 -15.80
CA ASP A 68 8.88 13.04 -16.40
C ASP A 68 7.89 12.26 -15.52
N THR A 69 6.60 12.39 -15.84
CA THR A 69 5.52 11.62 -15.22
C THR A 69 5.13 10.37 -16.01
N ASN A 70 5.91 9.99 -17.02
CA ASN A 70 5.72 8.75 -17.79
C ASN A 70 6.91 7.79 -17.62
N CYS A 71 7.71 7.98 -16.57
CA CYS A 71 8.84 7.14 -16.23
C CYS A 71 8.37 5.80 -15.66
N LEU A 72 8.42 4.77 -16.51
CA LEU A 72 7.97 3.40 -16.20
C LEU A 72 9.13 2.40 -16.34
N SER A 73 9.29 1.53 -15.35
CA SER A 73 10.24 0.42 -15.40
C SER A 73 9.49 -0.91 -15.43
N GLN A 74 9.44 -1.53 -16.61
CA GLN A 74 8.71 -2.78 -16.85
C GLN A 74 9.21 -3.95 -15.99
N SER A 75 10.50 -3.97 -15.66
CA SER A 75 11.13 -5.03 -14.85
C SER A 75 10.83 -4.93 -13.36
N THR A 76 10.25 -3.82 -12.87
CA THR A 76 10.09 -3.62 -11.42
C THR A 76 9.22 -4.69 -10.79
N THR A 77 8.11 -5.06 -11.44
CA THR A 77 7.17 -6.03 -10.86
C THR A 77 7.82 -7.41 -10.73
N SER A 78 8.58 -7.86 -11.72
CA SER A 78 9.28 -9.15 -11.63
C SER A 78 10.39 -9.12 -10.58
N LYS A 79 11.17 -8.03 -10.50
CA LYS A 79 12.24 -7.88 -9.50
C LYS A 79 11.74 -7.85 -8.06
N MET A 80 10.54 -7.31 -7.82
CA MET A 80 9.96 -7.26 -6.48
C MET A 80 9.25 -8.57 -6.09
N ALA A 81 8.95 -9.43 -7.07
CA ALA A 81 8.25 -10.70 -6.88
C ALA A 81 9.19 -11.92 -6.84
N GLU A 82 10.48 -11.71 -7.08
CA GLU A 82 11.57 -12.69 -6.93
C GLU A 82 11.92 -12.89 -5.46
#